data_AF-F4LTA5-F1
#
_entry.id   AF-F4LTA5-F1
#
_cell.length_a   1.000
_cell.length_b   1.000
_cell.length_c   1.000
_cell.angle_alpha   90.00
_cell.angle_beta   90.00
_cell.angle_gamma   90.00
#
_symmetry.space_group_name_H-M   'P 1'
#
loop_
_entity.id
_entity.type
_entity.pdbx_description
1 polymer ?
#
loop_
_entity_poly.entity_id
_entity_poly.type
_entity_poly.pdbx_seq_one_letter_code
_entity_poly.pdbx_strand_id
1 'polypeptide(L)'
;MARLCFDYGHGGSDPGAVYKGRKEKDDVLSLGKAVAAELRRHGVIVDETRTSDKTVSLKERASFENKKAYDYFISFHRNAFKPETAKGVETYTYLKPKAKTKALAEKIQSALVGIGFTNRGVKEANFYVLRETKAPAVLIEIGFIDNTEDNRLFDSKRDEIIKAIAGAILSQLEIKYTANSQTLYRVMAGSFKERENAQRQVQKLKQAGFDATIMIFNKP
;
A
#
# COMPACT_ATOMS: atom_id res chain seq x y z
N MET A 1 -3.83 12.68 16.53
CA MET A 1 -3.01 11.88 15.60
C MET A 1 -3.95 10.91 14.91
N ALA A 2 -3.93 10.84 13.58
CA ALA A 2 -4.86 9.98 12.84
C ALA A 2 -4.59 8.49 13.16
N ARG A 3 -5.66 7.71 13.30
CA ARG A 3 -5.60 6.28 13.61
C ARG A 3 -6.49 5.47 12.66
N LEU A 4 -5.90 4.49 12.00
CA LEU A 4 -6.57 3.63 11.04
C LEU A 4 -6.59 2.19 11.53
N CYS A 5 -7.65 1.46 11.19
CA CYS A 5 -7.70 0.01 11.33
C CYS A 5 -7.58 -0.63 9.95
N PHE A 6 -6.49 -1.35 9.72
CA PHE A 6 -6.25 -2.09 8.49
C PHE A 6 -6.65 -3.54 8.66
N ASP A 7 -7.38 -4.04 7.68
CA ASP A 7 -7.82 -5.42 7.64
C ASP A 7 -7.30 -6.09 6.37
N TYR A 8 -6.50 -7.13 6.53
CA TYR A 8 -5.97 -7.89 5.40
C TYR A 8 -6.86 -9.11 5.23
N GLY A 9 -7.64 -9.16 4.15
CA GLY A 9 -8.61 -10.23 3.88
C GLY A 9 -8.02 -11.63 4.06
N HIS A 10 -8.86 -12.59 4.44
CA HIS A 10 -8.49 -14.01 4.56
C HIS A 10 -7.35 -14.26 5.56
N GLY A 11 -6.64 -15.38 5.44
CA GLY A 11 -5.49 -15.74 6.30
C GLY A 11 -5.63 -17.12 6.93
N GLY A 12 -4.49 -17.74 7.23
CA GLY A 12 -4.39 -19.09 7.77
C GLY A 12 -5.03 -20.11 6.83
N SER A 13 -6.07 -20.78 7.32
CA SER A 13 -6.81 -21.81 6.60
C SER A 13 -7.70 -21.27 5.47
N ASP A 14 -7.99 -19.96 5.47
CA ASP A 14 -8.73 -19.30 4.40
C ASP A 14 -7.72 -18.64 3.44
N PRO A 15 -7.49 -19.19 2.22
CA PRO A 15 -6.58 -18.60 1.26
C PRO A 15 -7.16 -17.39 0.52
N GLY A 16 -8.47 -17.15 0.62
CA GLY A 16 -9.21 -16.32 -0.32
C GLY A 16 -9.23 -16.92 -1.72
N ALA A 17 -9.35 -16.07 -2.72
CA ALA A 17 -9.26 -16.51 -4.10
C ALA A 17 -7.86 -17.06 -4.42
N VAL A 18 -7.82 -18.13 -5.23
CA VAL A 18 -6.59 -18.82 -5.62
C VAL A 18 -6.53 -18.93 -7.14
N TYR A 19 -5.42 -18.51 -7.74
CA TYR A 19 -5.20 -18.64 -9.18
C TYR A 19 -3.77 -19.07 -9.47
N LYS A 20 -3.60 -20.22 -10.13
CA LYS A 20 -2.28 -20.78 -10.50
C LYS A 20 -1.29 -20.82 -9.34
N GLY A 21 -1.77 -21.16 -8.14
CA GLY A 21 -0.97 -21.23 -6.90
C GLY A 21 -0.80 -19.90 -6.16
N ARG A 22 -1.11 -18.75 -6.77
CA ARG A 22 -1.17 -17.44 -6.11
C ARG A 22 -2.39 -17.39 -5.19
N LYS A 23 -2.22 -16.88 -3.97
CA LYS A 23 -3.28 -16.80 -2.96
C LYS A 23 -3.51 -15.35 -2.57
N GLU A 24 -4.77 -14.95 -2.53
CA GLU A 24 -5.18 -13.61 -2.16
C GLU A 24 -4.65 -13.20 -0.78
N LYS A 25 -4.74 -14.10 0.21
CA LYS A 25 -4.31 -13.82 1.59
C LYS A 25 -2.85 -13.34 1.70
N ASP A 26 -1.99 -13.79 0.79
CA ASP A 26 -0.56 -13.49 0.79
C ASP A 26 -0.30 -12.13 0.12
N ASP A 27 -0.96 -11.87 -1.01
CA ASP A 27 -0.91 -10.59 -1.72
C ASP A 27 -1.36 -9.43 -0.83
N VAL A 28 -2.52 -9.58 -0.18
CA VAL A 28 -3.14 -8.50 0.60
C VAL A 28 -2.40 -8.26 1.91
N LEU A 29 -1.86 -9.30 2.55
CA LEU A 29 -1.01 -9.16 3.72
C LEU A 29 0.28 -8.41 3.37
N SER A 30 0.94 -8.84 2.30
CA SER A 30 2.22 -8.27 1.89
C SER A 30 2.06 -6.80 1.48
N LEU A 31 1.09 -6.50 0.62
CA LEU A 31 0.82 -5.14 0.15
C LEU A 31 0.31 -4.23 1.27
N GLY A 32 -0.66 -4.70 2.05
CA GLY A 32 -1.26 -3.93 3.13
C GLY A 32 -0.23 -3.51 4.19
N LYS A 33 0.68 -4.41 4.59
CA LYS A 33 1.78 -4.08 5.51
C LYS A 33 2.70 -2.99 4.97
N ALA A 34 2.95 -2.99 3.66
CA ALA A 34 3.79 -1.96 3.02
C ALA A 34 3.07 -0.59 2.99
N VAL A 35 1.76 -0.57 2.72
CA VAL A 35 0.93 0.66 2.84
C VAL A 35 0.91 1.15 4.29
N ALA A 36 0.74 0.26 5.26
CA ALA A 36 0.75 0.62 6.69
C ALA A 36 2.11 1.20 7.11
N ALA A 37 3.22 0.63 6.64
CA ALA A 37 4.56 1.16 6.86
C ALA A 37 4.70 2.58 6.28
N GLU A 38 4.23 2.81 5.05
CA GLU A 38 4.29 4.12 4.39
C GLU A 38 3.49 5.19 5.14
N LEU A 39 2.30 4.83 5.63
CA LEU A 39 1.46 5.72 6.44
C LEU A 39 2.10 6.06 7.79
N ARG A 40 2.73 5.08 8.45
CA ARG A 40 3.45 5.30 9.72
C ARG A 40 4.59 6.31 9.58
N ARG A 41 5.26 6.37 8.43
CA ARG A 41 6.29 7.41 8.17
C ARG A 41 5.74 8.83 8.18
N HIS A 42 4.43 8.97 7.96
CA HIS A 42 3.71 10.25 7.97
C HIS A 42 2.98 10.51 9.28
N GLY A 43 3.34 9.80 10.36
CA GLY A 43 2.76 10.00 11.69
C GLY A 43 1.35 9.43 11.86
N VAL A 44 0.89 8.57 10.95
CA VAL A 44 -0.39 7.87 11.08
C VAL A 44 -0.21 6.59 11.91
N ILE A 45 -1.06 6.38 12.90
CA ILE A 45 -1.12 5.12 13.64
C ILE A 45 -1.95 4.14 12.82
N VAL A 46 -1.40 2.96 12.55
CA VAL A 46 -2.12 1.88 11.85
C VAL A 46 -2.12 0.65 12.74
N ASP A 47 -3.31 0.21 13.16
CA ASP A 47 -3.52 -1.07 13.83
C ASP A 47 -4.05 -2.09 12.82
N GLU A 48 -3.57 -3.34 12.87
CA GLU A 48 -3.81 -4.34 11.83
C GLU A 48 -4.52 -5.56 12.41
N THR A 49 -5.62 -6.04 11.81
CA THR A 49 -6.37 -7.23 12.29
C THR A 49 -5.49 -8.49 12.31
N ARG A 50 -4.51 -8.56 11.41
CA ARG A 50 -3.42 -9.54 11.39
C ARG A 50 -2.13 -8.95 10.82
N THR A 51 -0.99 -9.43 11.30
CA THR A 51 0.36 -9.04 10.82
C THR A 51 1.17 -10.24 10.29
N SER A 52 0.57 -11.43 10.33
CA SER A 52 1.09 -12.73 9.88
C SER A 52 0.00 -13.53 9.15
N ASP A 53 0.37 -14.69 8.59
CA ASP A 53 -0.58 -15.65 8.03
C ASP A 53 -1.29 -16.40 9.16
N LYS A 54 -2.45 -15.87 9.59
CA LYS A 54 -3.30 -16.48 10.61
C LYS A 54 -4.77 -16.35 10.23
N THR A 55 -5.58 -17.32 10.64
CA THR A 55 -7.04 -17.25 10.48
C THR A 55 -7.58 -16.15 11.40
N VAL A 56 -8.42 -15.27 10.85
CA VAL A 56 -9.20 -14.27 11.59
C VAL A 56 -10.60 -14.24 11.03
N SER A 57 -11.59 -14.59 11.85
CA SER A 57 -13.00 -14.60 11.46
C SER A 57 -13.54 -13.19 11.22
N LEU A 58 -14.64 -13.08 10.46
CA LEU A 58 -15.31 -11.80 10.21
C LEU A 58 -15.72 -11.09 11.51
N LYS A 59 -16.22 -11.85 12.50
CA LYS A 59 -16.57 -11.33 13.83
C LYS A 59 -15.35 -10.81 14.58
N GLU A 60 -14.22 -11.49 14.53
CA GLU A 60 -12.98 -11.05 15.18
C GLU A 60 -12.42 -9.79 14.54
N ARG A 61 -12.48 -9.65 13.21
CA ARG A 61 -12.08 -8.41 12.50
C ARG A 61 -12.90 -7.21 12.96
N ALA A 62 -14.23 -7.35 12.95
CA ALA A 62 -15.12 -6.29 13.41
C ALA A 62 -14.92 -5.99 14.91
N SER A 63 -14.77 -7.03 15.73
CA SER A 63 -14.51 -6.87 17.17
C SER A 63 -13.16 -6.24 17.46
N PHE A 64 -12.15 -6.46 16.63
CA PHE A 64 -10.83 -5.83 16.74
C PHE A 64 -10.94 -4.32 16.52
N GLU A 65 -11.65 -3.89 15.47
CA GLU A 65 -11.91 -2.48 15.19
C GLU A 65 -12.78 -1.85 16.30
N ASN A 66 -13.87 -2.52 16.69
CA ASN A 66 -14.82 -1.99 17.66
C ASN A 66 -14.26 -1.77 19.08
N LYS A 67 -13.04 -2.26 19.38
CA LYS A 67 -12.35 -2.06 20.68
C LYS A 67 -11.75 -0.66 20.84
N LYS A 68 -11.55 0.09 19.75
CA LYS A 68 -10.95 1.44 19.79
C LYS A 68 -11.73 2.37 18.87
N ALA A 69 -11.40 3.66 18.93
CA ALA A 69 -11.87 4.63 17.96
C ALA A 69 -10.85 4.74 16.82
N TYR A 70 -11.32 4.59 15.58
CA TYR A 70 -10.54 4.76 14.36
C TYR A 70 -11.21 5.79 13.45
N ASP A 71 -10.39 6.53 12.69
CA ASP A 71 -10.87 7.48 11.68
C ASP A 71 -11.50 6.74 10.51
N TYR A 72 -10.88 5.60 10.12
CA TYR A 72 -11.34 4.71 9.07
C TYR A 72 -10.95 3.24 9.35
N PHE A 73 -11.81 2.33 8.88
CA PHE A 73 -11.51 0.93 8.67
C PHE A 73 -11.27 0.68 7.17
N ILE A 74 -10.16 0.05 6.82
CA ILE A 74 -9.77 -0.19 5.42
C ILE A 74 -9.42 -1.67 5.25
N SER A 75 -10.25 -2.39 4.50
CA SER A 75 -10.03 -3.80 4.21
C SER A 75 -9.41 -3.99 2.82
N PHE A 76 -8.43 -4.88 2.71
CA PHE A 76 -7.63 -5.14 1.51
C PHE A 76 -7.93 -6.53 0.97
N HIS A 77 -8.32 -6.60 -0.30
CA HIS A 77 -8.73 -7.80 -1.01
C HIS A 77 -8.18 -7.82 -2.45
N ARG A 78 -8.24 -9.01 -3.08
CA ARG A 78 -8.09 -9.19 -4.53
C ARG A 78 -9.37 -9.84 -5.04
N ASN A 79 -9.90 -9.33 -6.15
CA ASN A 79 -11.15 -9.84 -6.66
C ASN A 79 -10.95 -11.19 -7.36
N ALA A 80 -12.04 -11.91 -7.63
CA ALA A 80 -12.06 -13.07 -8.51
C ALA A 80 -13.42 -13.24 -9.16
N PHE A 81 -13.45 -13.83 -10.35
CA PHE A 81 -14.68 -14.16 -11.03
C PHE A 81 -14.49 -15.46 -11.82
N LYS A 82 -14.56 -15.38 -13.16
CA LYS A 82 -14.16 -16.42 -14.08
C LYS A 82 -12.78 -16.05 -14.63
N PRO A 83 -11.80 -16.98 -14.58
CA PRO A 83 -10.43 -16.69 -14.97
C PRO A 83 -10.32 -15.97 -16.32
N GLU A 84 -9.49 -14.93 -16.33
CA GLU A 84 -9.14 -14.08 -17.48
C GLU A 84 -10.30 -13.28 -18.11
N THR A 85 -11.50 -13.27 -17.50
CA THR A 85 -12.67 -12.56 -18.08
C THR A 85 -12.92 -11.19 -17.46
N ALA A 86 -12.67 -11.03 -16.17
CA ALA A 86 -12.81 -9.77 -15.46
C ALA A 86 -11.43 -9.23 -15.09
N LYS A 87 -11.29 -7.90 -15.10
CA LYS A 87 -10.08 -7.17 -14.67
C LYS A 87 -10.44 -5.76 -14.22
N GLY A 88 -9.57 -5.15 -13.43
CA GLY A 88 -9.70 -3.81 -12.90
C GLY A 88 -9.98 -3.75 -11.40
N VAL A 89 -9.97 -2.54 -10.87
CA VAL A 89 -10.09 -2.25 -9.44
C VAL A 89 -11.51 -1.83 -9.09
N GLU A 90 -11.95 -2.24 -7.90
CA GLU A 90 -13.22 -1.82 -7.30
C GLU A 90 -12.95 -1.37 -5.86
N THR A 91 -13.72 -0.39 -5.39
CA THR A 91 -13.70 -0.01 -3.97
C THR A 91 -15.12 -0.04 -3.42
N TYR A 92 -15.33 -0.79 -2.36
CA TYR A 92 -16.63 -1.01 -1.75
C TYR A 92 -16.82 -0.18 -0.50
N THR A 93 -18.07 0.24 -0.29
CA THR A 93 -18.57 0.84 0.95
C THR A 93 -19.81 0.08 1.41
N TYR A 94 -20.19 0.25 2.68
CA TYR A 94 -21.50 -0.20 3.12
C TYR A 94 -22.61 0.68 2.50
N LEU A 95 -23.85 0.18 2.55
CA LEU A 95 -25.02 0.86 1.96
C LEU A 95 -25.18 2.28 2.49
N LYS A 96 -25.48 3.23 1.58
CA LYS A 96 -25.69 4.66 1.91
C LYS A 96 -24.53 5.26 2.74
N PRO A 97 -23.29 5.24 2.22
CA PRO A 97 -22.13 5.71 2.97
C PRO A 97 -22.23 7.21 3.28
N LYS A 98 -21.65 7.62 4.42
CA LYS A 98 -21.43 9.05 4.69
C LYS A 98 -20.50 9.64 3.63
N ALA A 99 -20.64 10.93 3.36
CA ALA A 99 -19.84 11.65 2.35
C ALA A 99 -18.33 11.41 2.52
N LYS A 100 -17.82 11.44 3.76
CA LYS A 100 -16.39 11.20 4.03
C LYS A 100 -15.90 9.78 3.73
N THR A 101 -16.79 8.77 3.80
CA THR A 101 -16.47 7.38 3.46
C THR A 101 -16.43 7.22 1.95
N LYS A 102 -17.44 7.76 1.26
CA LYS A 102 -17.50 7.77 -0.21
C LYS A 102 -16.31 8.52 -0.81
N ALA A 103 -15.94 9.68 -0.26
CA ALA A 103 -14.77 10.44 -0.70
C ALA A 103 -13.45 9.66 -0.55
N LEU A 104 -13.27 8.93 0.55
CA LEU A 104 -12.10 8.05 0.69
C LEU A 104 -12.08 6.97 -0.40
N ALA A 105 -13.21 6.29 -0.61
CA ALA A 105 -13.34 5.25 -1.61
C ALA A 105 -13.04 5.77 -3.03
N GLU A 106 -13.57 6.95 -3.39
CA GLU A 106 -13.33 7.60 -4.68
C GLU A 106 -11.87 8.00 -4.87
N LYS A 107 -11.19 8.50 -3.83
CA LYS A 107 -9.76 8.83 -3.87
C LYS A 107 -8.91 7.59 -4.11
N ILE A 108 -9.16 6.51 -3.38
CA ILE A 108 -8.44 5.23 -3.54
C ILE A 108 -8.69 4.66 -4.95
N GLN A 109 -9.95 4.59 -5.36
CA GLN A 109 -10.36 4.12 -6.69
C GLN A 109 -9.63 4.90 -7.80
N SER A 110 -9.67 6.23 -7.73
CA SER A 110 -9.05 7.10 -8.74
C SER A 110 -7.53 6.95 -8.77
N ALA A 111 -6.90 6.80 -7.61
CA ALA A 111 -5.45 6.64 -7.51
C ALA A 111 -4.98 5.31 -8.14
N LEU A 112 -5.71 4.22 -7.93
CA LEU A 112 -5.42 2.92 -8.56
C LEU A 112 -5.68 2.93 -10.07
N VAL A 113 -6.74 3.60 -10.52
CA VAL A 113 -7.00 3.80 -11.95
C VAL A 113 -5.88 4.58 -12.62
N GLY A 114 -5.32 5.60 -11.94
CA GLY A 114 -4.18 6.38 -12.42
C GLY A 114 -2.89 5.57 -12.63
N ILE A 115 -2.77 4.38 -12.02
CA ILE A 115 -1.63 3.47 -12.23
C ILE A 115 -1.79 2.65 -13.52
N GLY A 116 -3.02 2.50 -14.02
CA GLY A 116 -3.33 1.74 -15.23
C GLY A 116 -4.34 0.60 -15.05
N PHE A 117 -4.87 0.39 -13.83
CA PHE A 117 -5.95 -0.57 -13.65
C PHE A 117 -7.23 -0.13 -14.34
N THR A 118 -8.01 -1.09 -14.86
CA THR A 118 -9.34 -0.82 -15.42
C THR A 118 -10.27 -0.29 -14.32
N ASN A 119 -10.98 0.81 -14.57
CA ASN A 119 -11.89 1.40 -13.60
C ASN A 119 -13.23 0.64 -13.56
N ARG A 120 -13.56 0.02 -12.42
CA ARG A 120 -14.88 -0.62 -12.20
C ARG A 120 -15.73 0.10 -11.16
N GLY A 121 -15.26 1.25 -10.68
CA GLY A 121 -15.98 2.20 -9.85
C GLY A 121 -16.00 1.87 -8.35
N VAL A 122 -16.55 2.84 -7.61
CA VAL A 122 -16.94 2.66 -6.21
C VAL A 122 -18.31 2.01 -6.16
N LYS A 123 -18.47 1.01 -5.30
CA LYS A 123 -19.69 0.19 -5.19
C LYS A 123 -20.20 0.12 -3.76
N GLU A 124 -21.47 -0.23 -3.62
CA GLU A 124 -22.08 -0.52 -2.33
C GLU A 124 -22.30 -2.03 -2.21
N ALA A 125 -21.94 -2.61 -1.06
CA ALA A 125 -22.17 -4.02 -0.78
C ALA A 125 -22.43 -4.25 0.70
N ASN A 126 -23.22 -5.28 1.00
CA ASN A 126 -23.55 -5.70 2.37
C ASN A 126 -22.49 -6.65 2.97
N PHE A 127 -21.21 -6.33 2.79
CA PHE A 127 -20.12 -7.13 3.35
C PHE A 127 -20.07 -6.99 4.87
N TYR A 128 -19.87 -8.12 5.57
CA TYR A 128 -19.90 -8.17 7.03
C TYR A 128 -18.95 -7.14 7.67
N VAL A 129 -17.69 -7.08 7.22
CA VAL A 129 -16.69 -6.16 7.80
C VAL A 129 -17.01 -4.68 7.53
N LEU A 130 -17.76 -4.36 6.48
CA LEU A 130 -18.20 -2.99 6.20
C LEU A 130 -19.42 -2.60 7.05
N ARG A 131 -20.28 -3.58 7.37
CA ARG A 131 -21.51 -3.37 8.15
C ARG A 131 -21.27 -3.36 9.66
N GLU A 132 -20.39 -4.23 10.15
CA GLU A 132 -20.26 -4.53 11.59
C GLU A 132 -19.11 -3.76 12.28
N THR A 133 -18.36 -2.96 11.53
CA THR A 133 -17.37 -2.02 12.08
C THR A 133 -18.03 -0.67 12.38
N LYS A 134 -17.51 0.05 13.39
CA LYS A 134 -18.04 1.36 13.80
C LYS A 134 -17.41 2.51 13.03
N ALA A 135 -16.13 2.41 12.69
CA ALA A 135 -15.47 3.42 11.88
C ALA A 135 -16.05 3.47 10.45
N PRO A 136 -15.96 4.62 9.77
CA PRO A 136 -16.11 4.71 8.32
C PRO A 136 -15.31 3.63 7.60
N ALA A 137 -16.00 2.71 6.91
CA ALA A 137 -15.39 1.51 6.36
C ALA A 137 -15.34 1.50 4.83
N VAL A 138 -14.19 1.11 4.27
CA VAL A 138 -14.02 0.81 2.85
C VAL A 138 -13.34 -0.56 2.67
N LEU A 139 -13.63 -1.25 1.58
CA LEU A 139 -12.95 -2.48 1.16
C LEU A 139 -12.41 -2.28 -0.25
N ILE A 140 -11.13 -2.55 -0.46
CA ILE A 140 -10.43 -2.32 -1.73
C ILE A 140 -10.20 -3.67 -2.40
N GLU A 141 -10.72 -3.83 -3.61
CA GLU A 141 -10.41 -4.96 -4.49
C GLU A 141 -9.31 -4.53 -5.48
N ILE A 142 -8.07 -4.94 -5.20
CA ILE A 142 -6.86 -4.43 -5.88
C ILE A 142 -6.58 -5.27 -7.14
N GLY A 143 -7.53 -5.27 -8.08
CA GLY A 143 -7.47 -6.09 -9.27
C GLY A 143 -7.90 -7.53 -9.04
N PHE A 144 -8.20 -8.23 -10.12
CA PHE A 144 -8.64 -9.63 -10.13
C PHE A 144 -7.41 -10.56 -10.03
N ILE A 145 -7.38 -11.44 -9.04
CA ILE A 145 -6.28 -12.41 -8.88
C ILE A 145 -6.28 -13.45 -9.99
N ASP A 146 -7.45 -13.74 -10.57
CA ASP A 146 -7.66 -14.67 -11.66
C ASP A 146 -7.50 -14.03 -13.04
N ASN A 147 -6.88 -12.84 -13.11
CA ASN A 147 -6.54 -12.15 -14.35
C ASN A 147 -5.03 -11.90 -14.46
N THR A 148 -4.43 -12.33 -15.57
CA THR A 148 -2.98 -12.22 -15.79
C THR A 148 -2.50 -10.77 -15.90
N GLU A 149 -3.28 -9.87 -16.50
CA GLU A 149 -2.90 -8.47 -16.67
C GLU A 149 -2.95 -7.69 -15.35
N ASP A 150 -3.99 -7.91 -14.53
CA ASP A 150 -4.05 -7.30 -13.19
C ASP A 150 -2.92 -7.82 -12.29
N ASN A 151 -2.57 -9.11 -12.38
CA ASN A 151 -1.40 -9.65 -11.69
C ASN A 151 -0.10 -9.00 -12.15
N ARG A 152 0.08 -8.80 -13.47
CA ARG A 152 1.24 -8.10 -14.03
C ARG A 152 1.35 -6.68 -13.50
N LEU A 153 0.23 -5.93 -13.46
CA LEU A 153 0.19 -4.59 -12.86
C LEU A 153 0.50 -4.64 -11.36
N PHE A 154 -0.14 -5.55 -10.61
CA PHE A 154 0.08 -5.69 -9.16
C PHE A 154 1.56 -5.92 -8.82
N ASP A 155 2.25 -6.74 -9.60
CA ASP A 155 3.66 -7.07 -9.38
C ASP A 155 4.60 -5.96 -9.88
N SER A 156 4.43 -5.50 -11.12
CA SER A 156 5.34 -4.52 -11.74
C SER A 156 5.15 -3.08 -11.26
N LYS A 157 3.97 -2.76 -10.69
CA LYS A 157 3.62 -1.43 -10.18
C LYS A 157 3.41 -1.41 -8.67
N ARG A 158 4.00 -2.37 -7.96
CA ARG A 158 3.81 -2.56 -6.53
C ARG A 158 4.09 -1.29 -5.71
N ASP A 159 5.20 -0.61 -5.96
CA ASP A 159 5.58 0.61 -5.24
C ASP A 159 4.65 1.77 -5.57
N GLU A 160 4.22 1.90 -6.83
CA GLU A 160 3.24 2.89 -7.24
C GLU A 160 1.89 2.63 -6.56
N ILE A 161 1.44 1.37 -6.46
CA ILE A 161 0.22 0.98 -5.74
C ILE A 161 0.31 1.39 -4.26
N ILE A 162 1.43 1.09 -3.61
CA ILE A 162 1.65 1.46 -2.20
C ILE A 162 1.52 2.98 -2.03
N LYS A 163 2.21 3.75 -2.88
CA LYS A 163 2.20 5.22 -2.84
C LYS A 163 0.82 5.80 -3.18
N ALA A 164 0.10 5.21 -4.13
CA ALA A 164 -1.22 5.65 -4.54
C ALA A 164 -2.25 5.45 -3.43
N ILE A 165 -2.29 4.27 -2.81
CA ILE A 165 -3.21 4.00 -1.70
C ILE A 165 -2.83 4.87 -0.49
N ALA A 166 -1.55 4.93 -0.11
CA ALA A 166 -1.11 5.75 1.01
C ALA A 166 -1.39 7.24 0.75
N GLY A 167 -1.09 7.76 -0.44
CA GLY A 167 -1.35 9.14 -0.84
C GLY A 167 -2.84 9.50 -0.82
N ALA A 168 -3.71 8.60 -1.30
CA ALA A 168 -5.16 8.78 -1.22
C ALA A 168 -5.66 8.87 0.23
N ILE A 169 -5.15 8.00 1.11
CA ILE A 169 -5.49 7.99 2.54
C ILE A 169 -4.96 9.25 3.23
N LEU A 170 -3.70 9.64 3.01
CA LEU A 170 -3.12 10.85 3.61
C LEU A 170 -3.86 12.10 3.14
N SER A 171 -4.18 12.20 1.85
CA SER A 171 -5.01 13.28 1.32
C SER A 171 -6.40 13.32 1.96
N GLN A 172 -6.99 12.17 2.29
CA GLN A 172 -8.26 12.12 3.02
C GLN A 172 -8.14 12.59 4.46
N LEU A 173 -6.98 12.36 5.09
CA LEU A 173 -6.67 12.79 6.45
C LEU A 173 -6.09 14.22 6.51
N GLU A 174 -6.02 14.92 5.38
CA GLU A 174 -5.41 16.25 5.24
C GLU A 174 -3.93 16.28 5.67
N ILE A 175 -3.24 15.14 5.54
CA ILE A 175 -1.81 14.98 5.80
C ILE A 175 -1.06 15.09 4.47
N LYS A 176 -0.06 15.96 4.40
CA LYS A 176 0.78 16.12 3.21
C LYS A 176 1.63 14.86 2.98
N TYR A 177 1.51 14.26 1.80
CA TYR A 177 2.41 13.18 1.37
C TYR A 177 3.81 13.76 1.14
N THR A 178 4.81 13.24 1.84
CA THR A 178 6.22 13.58 1.67
C THR A 178 6.91 12.42 0.95
N ALA A 179 7.22 12.64 -0.34
CA ALA A 179 8.01 11.69 -1.10
C ALA A 179 9.34 11.43 -0.38
N ASN A 180 9.82 10.18 -0.47
CA ASN A 180 11.04 9.73 0.20
C ASN A 180 12.19 10.74 0.01
N SER A 181 12.50 11.52 1.06
CA SER A 181 13.86 11.99 1.23
C SER A 181 14.62 10.78 1.75
N GLN A 182 15.26 10.06 0.84
CA GLN A 182 16.24 9.07 1.28
C GLN A 182 17.30 9.86 2.05
N THR A 183 17.37 9.68 3.38
CA THR A 183 18.45 10.25 4.17
C THR A 183 19.73 9.54 3.74
N LEU A 184 20.45 10.15 2.80
CA LEU A 184 21.75 9.70 2.36
C LEU A 184 22.79 10.34 3.28
N TYR A 185 23.50 9.50 4.04
CA TYR A 185 24.67 9.94 4.78
C TYR A 185 25.87 9.91 3.83
N ARG A 186 26.43 11.07 3.52
CA ARG A 186 27.65 11.18 2.69
C ARG A 186 28.88 11.11 3.57
N VAL A 187 29.83 10.27 3.21
CA VAL A 187 31.16 10.20 3.84
C VAL A 187 32.20 10.71 2.84
N MET A 188 33.07 11.64 3.27
CA MET A 188 34.22 12.03 2.46
C MET A 188 35.24 10.89 2.43
N ALA A 189 35.38 10.25 1.27
CA ALA A 189 36.32 9.13 1.06
C ALA A 189 37.71 9.59 0.56
N GLY A 190 38.03 10.88 0.68
CA GLY A 190 39.33 11.47 0.34
C GLY A 190 39.23 12.88 -0.21
N SER A 191 40.37 13.60 -0.20
CA SER A 191 40.57 14.88 -0.88
C SER A 191 41.82 14.78 -1.74
N PHE A 192 41.72 15.16 -3.01
CA PHE A 192 42.75 14.91 -4.01
C PHE A 192 43.11 16.20 -4.74
N LYS A 193 44.40 16.46 -4.94
CA LYS A 193 44.88 17.58 -5.78
C LYS A 193 44.64 17.29 -7.27
N GLU A 194 44.91 16.06 -7.70
CA GLU A 194 44.75 15.61 -9.08
C GLU A 194 43.38 14.98 -9.31
N ARG A 195 42.66 15.43 -10.35
CA ARG A 195 41.32 14.92 -10.70
C ARG A 195 41.33 13.42 -11.00
N GLU A 196 42.39 12.90 -11.61
CA GLU A 196 42.52 11.49 -11.97
C GLU A 196 42.54 10.58 -10.73
N ASN A 197 43.14 11.03 -9.62
CA ASN A 197 43.12 10.30 -8.35
C ASN A 197 41.71 10.25 -7.74
N ALA A 198 40.96 11.35 -7.82
CA ALA A 198 39.56 11.38 -7.38
C ALA A 198 38.69 10.44 -8.22
N GLN A 199 38.92 10.38 -9.54
CA GLN A 199 38.23 9.44 -10.43
C GLN A 199 38.54 7.98 -10.09
N ARG A 200 39.82 7.64 -9.85
CA ARG A 200 40.22 6.30 -9.38
C ARG A 200 39.50 5.92 -8.09
N GLN A 201 39.39 6.84 -7.13
CA GLN A 201 38.69 6.58 -5.86
C GLN A 201 37.18 6.33 -6.08
N VAL A 202 36.52 7.11 -6.94
CA VAL A 202 35.10 6.89 -7.29
C VAL A 202 34.90 5.52 -7.91
N GLN A 203 35.77 5.09 -8.83
CA GLN A 203 35.65 3.77 -9.45
C GLN A 203 35.81 2.64 -8.44
N LYS A 204 36.77 2.75 -7.51
CA LYS A 204 36.93 1.77 -6.41
C LYS A 204 35.68 1.67 -5.54
N LEU A 205 35.08 2.81 -5.18
CA LEU A 205 33.86 2.85 -4.37
C LEU A 205 32.67 2.22 -5.12
N LYS A 206 32.52 2.52 -6.41
CA LYS A 206 31.48 1.90 -7.26
C LYS A 206 31.66 0.40 -7.40
N GLN A 207 32.89 -0.09 -7.58
CA GLN A 207 33.20 -1.52 -7.60
C GLN A 207 32.90 -2.19 -6.27
N ALA A 208 33.05 -1.48 -5.15
CA ALA A 208 32.67 -1.93 -3.81
C ALA A 208 31.16 -1.80 -3.51
N GLY A 209 30.34 -1.39 -4.49
CA GLY A 209 28.89 -1.32 -4.38
C GLY A 209 28.34 -0.01 -3.79
N PHE A 210 29.18 1.01 -3.62
CA PHE A 210 28.74 2.32 -3.15
C PHE A 210 28.39 3.25 -4.31
N ASP A 211 27.33 4.04 -4.16
CA ASP A 211 27.16 5.23 -5.00
C ASP A 211 28.21 6.28 -4.60
N ALA A 212 28.93 6.80 -5.60
CA ALA A 212 30.05 7.70 -5.40
C ALA A 212 30.13 8.72 -6.53
N THR A 213 30.36 9.98 -6.15
CA THR A 213 30.53 11.11 -7.06
C THR A 213 31.65 12.02 -6.58
N ILE A 214 32.23 12.82 -7.48
CA ILE A 214 33.24 13.82 -7.12
C ILE A 214 32.52 15.09 -6.67
N MET A 215 32.81 15.53 -5.45
CA MET A 215 32.46 16.88 -4.99
C MET A 215 33.68 17.80 -5.15
N ILE A 216 33.53 18.90 -5.90
CA ILE A 216 34.59 19.89 -6.06
C ILE A 216 34.67 20.71 -4.78
N PHE A 217 35.86 20.76 -4.18
CA PHE A 217 36.16 21.59 -3.03
C PHE A 217 37.36 22.48 -3.35
N ASN A 218 37.12 23.79 -3.38
CA ASN A 218 38.18 24.78 -3.52
C ASN A 218 38.65 25.15 -2.12
N LYS A 219 39.88 24.76 -1.77
CA LYS A 219 40.49 25.19 -0.52
C LYS A 219 40.75 26.69 -0.62
N PRO A 220 40.43 27.49 0.41
CA PRO A 220 40.81 28.90 0.46
C PRO A 220 42.34 29.06 0.43
#